data_AF-A0A1I6M515-F1
#
_entry.id   AF-A0A1I6M515-F1
#
_cell.length_a   1.000
_cell.length_b   1.000
_cell.length_c   1.000
_cell.angle_alpha   90.00
_cell.angle_beta   90.00
_cell.angle_gamma   90.00
#
_symmetry.space_group_name_H-M   'P 1'
#
loop_
_entity.id
_entity.type
_entity.pdbx_description
1 polymer ?
#
loop_
_entity_poly.entity_id
_entity_poly.type
_entity_poly.pdbx_seq_one_letter_code
_entity_poly.pdbx_strand_id
1 'polypeptide(L)' 'MTDTEDEGALLAEMLALADRLAMSGDALLAGQYGYLRARIAALIELRSFGEAAAA' A
#
# COMPACT_ATOMS: atom_id res chain seq x y z
N MET A 1 8.35 -10.51 17.44
CA MET A 1 7.91 -9.62 16.35
C MET A 1 6.43 -9.84 16.23
N THR A 2 5.65 -8.84 16.66
CA THR A 2 4.19 -8.89 16.69
C THR A 2 3.68 -8.79 15.26
N ASP A 3 2.78 -9.71 14.85
CA ASP A 3 2.21 -9.82 13.49
C ASP A 3 1.88 -8.46 12.84
N THR A 4 1.42 -7.49 13.63
CA THR A 4 1.02 -6.16 13.19
C THR A 4 2.17 -5.30 12.63
N GLU A 5 3.37 -5.37 13.22
CA GLU A 5 4.52 -4.59 12.74
C GLU A 5 5.05 -5.13 11.40
N ASP A 6 5.02 -6.45 11.22
CA ASP A 6 5.39 -7.12 9.96
C ASP A 6 4.41 -6.76 8.83
N GLU A 7 3.11 -6.67 9.16
CA GLU A 7 2.08 -6.35 8.19
C GLU A 7 2.14 -4.88 7.72
N GLY A 8 2.52 -3.95 8.61
CA GLY A 8 2.77 -2.55 8.25
C GLY A 8 3.97 -2.39 7.31
N ALA A 9 5.07 -3.11 7.58
CA ALA A 9 6.24 -3.14 6.70
C ALA A 9 5.89 -3.73 5.33
N LEU A 10 5.14 -4.84 5.30
CA LEU A 10 4.67 -5.46 4.06
C LEU A 10 3.83 -4.50 3.21
N LEU A 11 2.88 -3.77 3.82
CA LEU A 11 2.07 -2.79 3.08
C LEU A 11 2.92 -1.66 2.49
N ALA A 12 3.94 -1.19 3.22
CA ALA A 12 4.88 -0.19 2.71
C ALA A 12 5.69 -0.71 1.51
N GLU A 13 6.16 -1.96 1.56
CA GLU A 13 6.84 -2.62 0.43
C GLU A 13 5.92 -2.77 -0.78
N MET A 14 4.67 -3.19 -0.57
CA MET A 14 3.67 -3.31 -1.62
C MET A 14 3.38 -1.95 -2.27
N LEU A 15 3.31 -0.88 -1.49
CA LEU A 15 3.11 0.48 -2.01
C LEU A 15 4.28 0.91 -2.90
N ALA A 16 5.52 0.71 -2.45
CA ALA A 16 6.72 1.03 -3.23
C ALA A 16 6.84 0.20 -4.52
N LEU A 17 6.40 -1.07 -4.49
CA LEU A 17 6.33 -1.90 -5.68
C LEU A 17 5.27 -1.39 -6.67
N ALA A 18 4.07 -1.08 -6.19
CA ALA A 18 2.99 -0.55 -7.02
C ALA A 18 3.38 0.79 -7.68
N ASP A 19 4.10 1.65 -6.97
CA ASP A 19 4.64 2.90 -7.53
C ASP A 19 5.61 2.64 -8.68
N ARG A 20 6.56 1.71 -8.51
CA ARG A 20 7.48 1.34 -9.59
C ARG A 20 6.77 0.74 -10.80
N LEU A 21 5.76 -0.10 -10.56
CA LEU A 21 4.98 -0.74 -11.62
C LEU A 21 4.09 0.27 -12.35
N ALA A 22 3.56 1.28 -11.65
CA ALA A 22 2.78 2.36 -12.26
C ALA A 22 3.60 3.23 -13.24
N MET A 23 4.94 3.22 -13.12
CA MET A 23 5.85 3.85 -14.08
C MET A 23 6.10 3.00 -15.32
N SER A 24 5.39 1.88 -15.53
CA SER A 24 5.51 1.08 -16.74
C SER A 24 5.14 1.89 -17.99
N GLY A 25 5.85 1.68 -19.10
CA GLY A 25 5.53 2.32 -20.38
C GLY A 25 4.22 1.85 -21.03
N ASP A 26 3.57 0.83 -20.47
CA ASP A 26 2.25 0.37 -20.88
C ASP A 26 1.17 1.15 -20.12
N ALA A 27 0.33 1.88 -20.86
CA ALA A 27 -0.70 2.76 -20.28
C ALA A 27 -1.81 2.01 -19.53
N LEU A 28 -2.17 0.80 -19.97
CA LEU A 28 -3.19 -0.01 -19.31
C LEU A 28 -2.65 -0.50 -17.96
N LEU A 29 -1.43 -1.05 -17.97
CA LEU A 29 -0.78 -1.52 -16.76
C LEU A 29 -0.50 -0.37 -15.79
N ALA A 30 -0.02 0.78 -16.28
CA ALA A 30 0.19 1.97 -15.47
C ALA A 30 -1.09 2.39 -14.72
N GLY A 31 -2.24 2.37 -15.41
CA GLY A 31 -3.54 2.65 -14.79
C GLY A 31 -3.94 1.62 -13.73
N GLN A 32 -3.75 0.33 -14.01
CA GLN A 32 -4.04 -0.76 -13.06
C GLN A 32 -3.17 -0.66 -11.81
N TYR A 33 -1.87 -0.42 -11.97
CA TYR A 33 -0.94 -0.26 -10.85
C TYR A 33 -1.16 1.04 -10.09
N GLY A 34 -1.54 2.13 -10.76
CA GLY A 34 -1.97 3.36 -10.11
C GLY A 34 -3.21 3.16 -9.22
N TYR A 35 -4.20 2.39 -9.70
CA TYR A 35 -5.36 2.02 -8.89
C TYR A 35 -4.97 1.13 -7.69
N LEU A 36 -4.10 0.14 -7.91
CA LEU A 36 -3.59 -0.72 -6.84
C LEU A 36 -2.86 0.07 -5.76
N ARG A 37 -1.97 1.01 -6.16
CA ARG A 37 -1.27 1.93 -5.26
C ARG A 37 -2.26 2.71 -4.39
N ALA A 38 -3.29 3.30 -4.99
CA ALA A 38 -4.29 4.07 -4.24
C ALA A 38 -5.02 3.22 -3.19
N ARG A 39 -5.33 1.96 -3.51
CA ARG A 39 -5.95 1.03 -2.55
C ARG A 39 -5.02 0.65 -1.39
N ILE A 40 -3.74 0.41 -1.68
CA ILE A 40 -2.75 0.09 -0.63
C ILE A 40 -2.56 1.30 0.30
N ALA A 41 -2.46 2.52 -0.25
CA ALA A 41 -2.37 3.72 0.55
C ALA A 41 -3.58 3.89 1.49
N ALA A 42 -4.79 3.65 0.99
CA ALA A 42 -5.99 3.69 1.81
C ALA A 42 -6.01 2.62 2.92
N LEU A 43 -5.48 1.41 2.66
CA LEU A 43 -5.35 0.37 3.68
C LEU A 43 -4.37 0.76 4.78
N ILE A 44 -3.26 1.40 4.43
CA ILE A 44 -2.30 1.93 5.39
C ILE A 44 -2.97 2.98 6.29
N GLU A 45 -3.67 3.96 5.70
CA GLU A 45 -4.40 5.00 6.45
C GLU A 45 -5.44 4.38 7.40
N LEU A 46 -6.28 3.47 6.91
CA LEU A 46 -7.30 2.81 7.74
C LEU A 46 -6.69 2.07 8.92
N ARG A 47 -5.54 1.41 8.74
CA ARG A 47 -4.84 0.74 9.82
C ARG A 47 -4.27 1.73 10.83
N SER A 48 -3.64 2.82 10.37
CA SER A 48 -3.13 3.87 11.26
C SER A 48 -4.24 4.49 12.12
N PHE A 49 -5.45 4.69 11.57
CA PHE A 49 -6.61 5.13 12.34
C PHE A 49 -7.12 4.05 13.31
N GLY A 50 -7.13 2.78 12.89
CA GLY A 50 -7.54 1.65 13.73
C GLY A 50 -6.61 1.42 14.92
N GLU A 51 -5.29 1.55 14.72
CA GLU A 51 -4.28 1.48 15.78
C GLU A 51 -4.39 2.68 16.73
N ALA A 52 -4.59 3.89 16.20
CA ALA A 52 -4.79 5.09 17.03
C ALA A 52 -6.07 5.05 17.88
N ALA A 53 -7.11 4.32 17.45
CA ALA A 53 -8.33 4.13 18.21
C ALA A 53 -8.24 3.01 19.28
N ALA A 54 -7.25 2.12 19.16
CA ALA A 54 -7.03 0.99 20.07
C ALA A 54 -5.96 1.25 21.15
N ALA A 55 -5.21 2.35 21.02
CA ALA A 55 -4.19 2.82 21.97
C ALA A 55 -4.77 3.78 23.02
#